data_AF-A0A260UYV0-F1
#
_entry.id   AF-A0A260UYV0-F1
#
_cell.length_a   1.000
_cell.length_b   1.000
_cell.length_c   1.000
_cell.angle_alpha   90.00
_cell.angle_beta   90.00
_cell.angle_gamma   90.00
#
_symmetry.space_group_name_H-M   'P 1'
#
loop_
_entity.id
_entity.type
_entity.pdbx_description
1 polymer ?
#
loop_
_entity_poly.entity_id
_entity_poly.type
_entity_poly.pdbx_seq_one_letter_code
_entity_poly.pdbx_strand_id
1 'polypeptide(L)'
;MGSKRPANRGQKRAEKTKARQRRHQQSRPAPTGAVTERIADLIDGFVEWLDESEMSEQSEAISRLVSSTLTQLAGARQGFSPSAWLPADAHLLVDAAERILQEESDTAEDTAVNLVLTSLQYLTFLDETDLWDGSPEDYAHCMEDLSDFLEGDEPDMLDADDIDLPDVSLAQELAAISALPLLPALDDIVARVADGLAVGDNADLQRAVGSAPLDPARLDAGAAADYWSTAIATELIRIDGDTARPGDNAHSLAGRGAETVHELVAEHVRVQLSGDADDPDVSRSLANTFAVQTLLAAMTDELPINNEGEDYAELEGEDLRTAQLIDHRVRSLIEQGILVRIEEVLAVPHALRPAVLDGVAEAQPFGVIDEESQDDPLYGSVGDPASS
;
A
#
# COMPACT_ATOMS: atom_id res chain seq x y z
N MET A 1 -12.46 21.23 7.16
CA MET A 1 -11.13 21.83 7.31
C MET A 1 -10.16 20.81 6.75
N GLY A 2 -9.51 21.11 5.64
CA GLY A 2 -8.77 20.11 4.85
C GLY A 2 -7.50 19.65 5.58
N SER A 3 -7.42 18.34 5.85
CA SER A 3 -6.19 17.70 6.28
C SER A 3 -5.18 17.78 5.14
N LYS A 4 -4.03 18.40 5.39
CA LYS A 4 -2.91 18.33 4.47
C LYS A 4 -2.30 16.94 4.63
N ARG A 5 -2.36 16.14 3.56
CA ARG A 5 -1.59 14.90 3.44
C ARG A 5 -0.11 15.16 3.82
N PRO A 6 0.60 14.21 4.45
CA PRO A 6 2.02 14.35 4.73
C PRO A 6 2.76 14.62 3.41
N ALA A 7 3.58 15.67 3.37
CA ALA A 7 4.27 16.06 2.15
C ALA A 7 5.23 14.95 1.69
N ASN A 8 5.05 14.47 0.45
CA ASN A 8 5.90 13.46 -0.16
C ASN A 8 7.38 13.96 -0.22
N ARG A 9 8.37 13.07 -0.33
CA ARG A 9 9.80 13.42 -0.31
C ARG A 9 10.16 14.50 -1.33
N GLY A 10 9.54 14.49 -2.52
CA GLY A 10 9.66 15.52 -3.55
C GLY A 10 9.15 16.89 -3.11
N GLN A 11 8.02 16.95 -2.40
CA GLN A 11 7.43 18.20 -1.90
C GLN A 11 8.30 18.85 -0.81
N LYS A 12 8.89 18.07 0.10
CA LYS A 12 9.84 18.57 1.11
C LYS A 12 11.11 19.17 0.47
N ARG A 13 11.59 18.59 -0.63
CA ARG A 13 12.72 19.13 -1.41
C ARG A 13 12.32 20.40 -2.15
N ALA A 14 11.17 20.42 -2.82
CA ALA A 14 10.64 21.60 -3.52
C ALA A 14 10.41 22.80 -2.58
N GLU A 15 9.98 22.57 -1.33
CA GLU A 15 9.87 23.64 -0.32
C GLU A 15 11.23 24.22 0.09
N LYS A 16 12.26 23.37 0.19
CA LYS A 16 13.66 23.79 0.45
C LYS A 16 14.22 24.59 -0.72
N THR A 17 13.95 24.17 -1.96
CA THR A 17 14.31 24.90 -3.19
C THR A 17 13.58 26.24 -3.29
N LYS A 18 12.27 26.28 -3.01
CA LYS A 18 11.48 27.54 -2.93
C LYS A 18 12.06 28.52 -1.90
N ALA A 19 12.49 28.03 -0.74
CA ALA A 19 13.10 28.86 0.30
C ALA A 19 14.48 29.42 -0.09
N ARG A 20 15.28 28.64 -0.85
CA ARG A 20 16.60 29.04 -1.35
C ARG A 20 16.51 30.01 -2.53
N GLN A 21 15.63 29.75 -3.51
CA GLN A 21 15.43 30.63 -4.66
C GLN A 21 14.89 32.02 -4.29
N ARG A 22 14.02 32.11 -3.26
CA ARG A 22 13.59 33.41 -2.71
C ARG A 22 14.76 34.28 -2.21
N ARG A 23 15.91 33.69 -1.87
CA ARG A 23 17.14 34.42 -1.50
C ARG A 23 17.99 34.81 -2.71
N HIS A 24 17.86 34.13 -3.85
CA HIS A 24 18.78 34.26 -5.00
C HIS A 24 18.20 34.92 -6.26
N GLN A 25 16.89 35.21 -6.31
CA GLN A 25 16.18 35.78 -7.47
C GLN A 25 16.61 37.20 -7.94
N GLN A 26 17.64 37.83 -7.36
CA GLN A 26 18.07 39.18 -7.75
C GLN A 26 19.47 39.30 -8.40
N SER A 27 20.24 38.21 -8.55
CA SER A 27 21.70 38.40 -8.79
C SER A 27 22.35 37.55 -9.88
N ARG A 28 21.67 36.59 -10.52
CA ARG A 28 22.32 35.73 -11.52
C ARG A 28 22.01 36.21 -12.95
N PRO A 29 23.01 36.61 -13.75
CA PRO A 29 22.80 36.94 -15.16
C PRO A 29 22.33 35.70 -15.91
N ALA A 30 21.44 35.88 -16.90
CA ALA A 30 20.96 34.78 -17.73
C ALA A 30 22.15 34.06 -18.40
N PRO A 31 22.15 32.71 -18.45
CA PRO A 31 23.25 31.96 -19.03
C PRO A 31 23.42 32.31 -20.52
N THR A 32 24.59 32.82 -20.89
CA THR A 32 24.97 33.18 -22.26
C THR A 32 25.97 32.16 -22.82
N GLY A 33 25.56 31.38 -23.82
CA GLY A 33 26.41 30.37 -24.49
C GLY A 33 25.60 29.43 -25.37
N ALA A 34 26.25 28.71 -26.29
CA ALA A 34 25.56 27.66 -27.05
C ALA A 34 25.10 26.54 -26.08
N VAL A 35 23.96 25.89 -26.35
CA VAL A 35 23.42 24.82 -25.47
C VAL A 35 24.46 23.72 -25.22
N THR A 36 25.24 23.36 -26.24
CA THR A 36 26.30 22.35 -26.16
C THR A 36 27.46 22.75 -25.25
N GLU A 37 27.84 24.03 -25.22
CA GLU A 37 28.89 24.52 -24.31
C GLU A 37 28.38 24.50 -22.87
N ARG A 38 27.12 24.89 -22.64
CA ARG A 38 26.49 24.83 -21.32
C ARG A 38 26.34 23.41 -20.80
N ILE A 39 26.03 22.45 -21.66
CA ILE A 39 26.00 21.03 -21.29
C ILE A 39 27.39 20.59 -20.84
N ALA A 40 28.45 20.90 -21.58
CA ALA A 40 29.82 20.53 -21.21
C ALA A 40 30.22 21.10 -19.84
N ASP A 41 29.99 22.39 -19.61
CA ASP A 41 30.31 23.04 -18.33
C ASP A 41 29.54 22.42 -17.14
N LEU A 42 28.26 22.06 -17.34
CA LEU A 42 27.45 21.43 -16.30
C LEU A 42 27.86 19.97 -16.04
N ILE A 43 28.30 19.25 -17.08
CA ILE A 43 28.79 17.88 -16.93
C ILE A 43 30.11 17.86 -16.17
N ASP A 44 31.02 18.81 -16.39
CA ASP A 44 32.27 18.91 -15.62
C ASP A 44 31.97 19.09 -14.13
N GLY A 45 31.05 20.01 -13.78
CA GLY A 45 30.62 20.20 -12.39
C GLY A 45 29.87 19.00 -11.80
N PHE A 46 29.10 18.28 -12.63
CA PHE A 46 28.40 17.06 -12.21
C PHE A 46 29.38 15.92 -11.89
N VAL A 47 30.46 15.77 -12.68
CA VAL A 47 31.52 14.78 -12.41
C VAL A 47 32.21 15.08 -11.09
N GLU A 48 32.58 16.34 -10.84
CA GLU A 48 33.18 16.75 -9.55
C GLU A 48 32.25 16.41 -8.37
N TRP A 49 30.94 16.67 -8.50
CA TRP A 49 29.95 16.34 -7.48
C TRP A 49 29.77 14.83 -7.26
N LEU A 50 29.81 14.02 -8.34
CA LEU A 50 29.76 12.56 -8.25
C LEU A 50 31.02 11.97 -7.60
N ASP A 51 32.19 12.54 -7.88
CA ASP A 51 33.47 12.10 -7.31
C ASP A 51 33.58 12.39 -5.81
N GLU A 52 32.87 13.41 -5.31
CA GLU A 52 32.73 13.71 -3.88
C GLU A 52 31.69 12.82 -3.17
N SER A 53 30.93 12.03 -3.93
CA SER A 53 29.87 11.13 -3.45
C SER A 53 30.34 9.66 -3.38
N GLU A 54 29.53 8.77 -2.78
CA GLU A 54 29.82 7.31 -2.72
C GLU A 54 29.85 6.63 -4.11
N MET A 55 29.63 7.38 -5.20
CA MET A 55 29.50 6.90 -6.59
C MET A 55 30.76 7.13 -7.46
N SER A 56 31.89 7.51 -6.87
CA SER A 56 33.13 7.85 -7.59
C SER A 56 33.64 6.77 -8.56
N GLU A 57 33.35 5.48 -8.31
CA GLU A 57 33.78 4.38 -9.21
C GLU A 57 33.00 4.34 -10.55
N GLN A 58 31.84 5.00 -10.63
CA GLN A 58 30.94 4.97 -11.78
C GLN A 58 30.75 6.35 -12.44
N SER A 59 31.42 7.39 -11.95
CA SER A 59 31.22 8.79 -12.36
C SER A 59 31.41 9.03 -13.86
N GLU A 60 32.41 8.38 -14.47
CA GLU A 60 32.67 8.49 -15.91
C GLU A 60 31.57 7.84 -16.78
N ALA A 61 30.99 6.73 -16.34
CA ALA A 61 29.90 6.08 -17.07
C ALA A 61 28.59 6.88 -16.97
N ILE A 62 28.27 7.35 -15.76
CA ILE A 62 27.08 8.14 -15.46
C ILE A 62 27.12 9.49 -16.20
N SER A 63 28.24 10.21 -16.13
CA SER A 63 28.41 11.50 -16.82
C SER A 63 28.28 11.39 -18.35
N ARG A 64 28.79 10.31 -18.96
CA ARG A 64 28.59 10.06 -20.40
C ARG A 64 27.13 9.82 -20.74
N LEU A 65 26.41 9.07 -19.91
CA LEU A 65 24.98 8.81 -20.10
C LEU A 65 24.19 10.13 -20.00
N VAL A 66 24.38 10.92 -18.94
CA VAL A 66 23.72 12.21 -18.76
C VAL A 66 24.08 13.19 -19.89
N SER A 67 25.35 13.26 -20.30
CA SER A 67 25.77 14.11 -21.42
C SER A 67 25.09 13.73 -22.73
N SER A 68 24.96 12.44 -23.01
CA SER A 68 24.21 11.92 -24.15
C SER A 68 22.73 12.31 -24.07
N THR A 69 22.10 12.08 -22.92
CA THR A 69 20.69 12.42 -22.66
C THR A 69 20.41 13.92 -22.88
N LEU A 70 21.21 14.80 -22.29
CA LEU A 70 21.08 16.26 -22.44
C LEU A 70 21.24 16.69 -23.91
N THR A 71 22.17 16.06 -24.63
CA THR A 71 22.39 16.33 -26.06
C THR A 71 21.19 15.87 -26.90
N GLN A 72 20.59 14.74 -26.57
CA GLN A 72 19.39 14.23 -27.23
C GLN A 72 18.19 15.12 -26.96
N LEU A 73 17.95 15.54 -25.72
CA LEU A 73 16.89 16.50 -25.36
C LEU A 73 17.07 17.84 -26.09
N ALA A 74 18.31 18.35 -26.16
CA ALA A 74 18.64 19.56 -26.92
C ALA A 74 18.35 19.43 -28.43
N GLY A 75 18.49 18.22 -29.00
CA GLY A 75 18.14 17.93 -30.38
C GLY A 75 16.64 17.74 -30.61
N ALA A 76 15.93 17.17 -29.63
CA ALA A 76 14.50 16.86 -29.72
C ALA A 76 13.60 18.09 -29.54
N ARG A 77 13.97 19.03 -28.67
CA ARG A 77 13.13 20.19 -28.32
C ARG A 77 13.83 21.52 -28.54
N GLN A 78 13.26 22.35 -29.41
CA GLN A 78 13.72 23.74 -29.56
C GLN A 78 13.47 24.52 -28.26
N GLY A 79 14.53 25.14 -27.75
CA GLY A 79 14.47 25.92 -26.51
C GLY A 79 14.76 25.13 -25.24
N PHE A 80 15.20 23.87 -25.33
CA PHE A 80 15.72 23.12 -24.18
C PHE A 80 16.83 23.87 -23.46
N SER A 81 16.80 23.84 -22.13
CA SER A 81 17.85 24.38 -21.27
C SER A 81 18.31 23.31 -20.28
N PRO A 82 19.61 22.94 -20.27
CA PRO A 82 20.09 21.86 -19.42
C PRO A 82 19.96 22.16 -17.92
N SER A 83 19.94 23.45 -17.53
CA SER A 83 19.75 23.89 -16.14
C SER A 83 18.32 24.32 -15.79
N ALA A 84 17.38 24.30 -16.73
CA ALA A 84 16.01 24.77 -16.53
C ALA A 84 15.03 23.90 -17.33
N TRP A 85 14.88 22.66 -16.90
CA TRP A 85 13.97 21.71 -17.54
C TRP A 85 12.53 22.15 -17.33
N LEU A 86 11.70 21.88 -18.33
CA LEU A 86 10.24 21.98 -18.25
C LEU A 86 9.67 20.57 -18.11
N PRO A 87 8.43 20.40 -17.60
CA PRO A 87 7.75 19.09 -17.54
C PRO A 87 7.82 18.29 -18.85
N ALA A 88 7.68 18.98 -19.99
CA ALA A 88 7.80 18.36 -21.31
C ALA A 88 9.17 17.74 -21.61
N ASP A 89 10.26 18.16 -20.94
CA ASP A 89 11.57 17.51 -21.06
C ASP A 89 11.62 16.18 -20.31
N ALA A 90 11.02 16.13 -19.11
CA ALA A 90 10.90 14.91 -18.31
C ALA A 90 10.00 13.89 -19.04
N HIS A 91 8.85 14.32 -19.56
CA HIS A 91 7.96 13.45 -20.34
C HIS A 91 8.67 12.84 -21.56
N LEU A 92 9.49 13.61 -22.29
CA LEU A 92 10.26 13.08 -23.43
C LEU A 92 11.28 12.02 -23.00
N LEU A 93 11.82 12.13 -21.78
CA LEU A 93 12.72 11.12 -21.23
C LEU A 93 11.95 9.86 -20.81
N VAL A 94 10.80 10.02 -20.14
CA VAL A 94 9.91 8.92 -19.75
C VAL A 94 9.43 8.16 -20.99
N ASP A 95 8.92 8.86 -22.01
CA ASP A 95 8.53 8.27 -23.30
C ASP A 95 9.68 7.46 -23.94
N ALA A 96 10.93 7.93 -23.79
CA ALA A 96 12.09 7.22 -24.31
C ALA A 96 12.41 5.96 -23.50
N ALA A 97 12.28 6.04 -22.16
CA ALA A 97 12.50 4.92 -21.26
C ALA A 97 11.43 3.82 -21.46
N GLU A 98 10.15 4.19 -21.58
CA GLU A 98 9.06 3.26 -21.91
C GLU A 98 9.25 2.56 -23.25
N ARG A 99 9.77 3.27 -24.25
CA ARG A 99 10.11 2.66 -25.55
C ARG A 99 11.22 1.64 -25.44
N ILE A 100 12.20 1.86 -24.56
CA ILE A 100 13.26 0.89 -24.27
C ILE A 100 12.65 -0.33 -23.57
N LEU A 101 11.72 -0.15 -22.62
CA LEU A 101 11.00 -1.26 -21.97
C LEU A 101 10.23 -2.14 -22.97
N GLN A 102 9.76 -1.56 -24.07
CA GLN A 102 9.07 -2.29 -25.14
C GLN A 102 10.03 -3.09 -26.05
N GLU A 103 11.35 -2.96 -25.89
CA GLU A 103 12.33 -3.75 -26.64
C GLU A 103 12.43 -5.18 -26.08
N GLU A 104 12.41 -6.18 -26.96
CA GLU A 104 12.64 -7.59 -26.59
C GLU A 104 14.12 -7.84 -26.29
N SER A 105 14.62 -7.30 -25.17
CA SER A 105 16.01 -7.42 -24.71
C SER A 105 16.06 -7.68 -23.20
N ASP A 106 16.89 -8.64 -22.80
CA ASP A 106 17.12 -8.98 -21.38
C ASP A 106 17.72 -7.82 -20.55
N THR A 107 18.19 -6.75 -21.20
CA THR A 107 18.77 -5.56 -20.56
C THR A 107 17.89 -4.31 -20.72
N ALA A 108 16.70 -4.43 -21.29
CA ALA A 108 15.81 -3.30 -21.58
C ALA A 108 15.44 -2.56 -20.28
N GLU A 109 14.99 -3.30 -19.28
CA GLU A 109 14.61 -2.76 -17.96
C GLU A 109 15.76 -2.02 -17.29
N ASP A 110 16.91 -2.67 -17.12
CA ASP A 110 18.11 -2.05 -16.55
C ASP A 110 18.52 -0.77 -17.30
N THR A 111 18.37 -0.75 -18.63
CA THR A 111 18.73 0.41 -19.46
C THR A 111 17.76 1.57 -19.24
N ALA A 112 16.45 1.28 -19.20
CA ALA A 112 15.41 2.27 -18.98
C ALA A 112 15.50 2.87 -17.56
N VAL A 113 15.67 2.02 -16.54
CA VAL A 113 15.87 2.43 -15.14
C VAL A 113 17.12 3.31 -15.00
N ASN A 114 18.26 2.90 -15.58
CA ASN A 114 19.49 3.68 -15.51
C ASN A 114 19.38 5.05 -16.21
N LEU A 115 18.64 5.14 -17.32
CA LEU A 115 18.39 6.41 -18.02
C LEU A 115 17.65 7.42 -17.12
N VAL A 116 16.60 6.98 -16.44
CA VAL A 116 15.79 7.83 -15.57
C VAL A 116 16.50 8.14 -14.26
N LEU A 117 17.11 7.14 -13.63
CA LEU A 117 17.85 7.30 -12.37
C LEU A 117 19.02 8.29 -12.50
N THR A 118 19.82 8.20 -13.57
CA THR A 118 20.93 9.13 -13.78
C THR A 118 20.46 10.55 -14.11
N SER A 119 19.27 10.69 -14.69
CA SER A 119 18.64 12.01 -14.92
C SER A 119 18.15 12.64 -13.62
N LEU A 120 17.55 11.86 -12.71
CA LEU A 120 17.20 12.31 -11.36
C LEU A 120 18.43 12.75 -10.55
N GLN A 121 19.54 12.02 -10.68
CA GLN A 121 20.80 12.38 -10.05
C GLN A 121 21.32 13.72 -10.58
N TYR A 122 21.24 13.94 -11.90
CA TYR A 122 21.61 15.21 -12.50
C TYR A 122 20.74 16.38 -12.01
N LEU A 123 19.41 16.21 -11.94
CA LEU A 123 18.52 17.22 -11.39
C LEU A 123 18.80 17.51 -9.91
N THR A 124 19.11 16.46 -9.13
CA THR A 124 19.53 16.59 -7.73
C THR A 124 20.82 17.40 -7.61
N PHE A 125 21.82 17.13 -8.46
CA PHE A 125 23.04 17.93 -8.55
C PHE A 125 22.73 19.41 -8.80
N LEU A 126 21.84 19.72 -9.75
CA LEU A 126 21.48 21.11 -10.05
C LEU A 126 20.82 21.84 -8.87
N ASP A 127 20.00 21.14 -8.07
CA ASP A 127 19.38 21.72 -6.86
C ASP A 127 20.39 21.87 -5.72
N GLU A 128 21.21 20.85 -5.45
CA GLU A 128 22.15 20.88 -4.34
C GLU A 128 23.28 21.90 -4.53
N THR A 129 23.68 22.13 -5.79
CA THR A 129 24.73 23.09 -6.17
C THR A 129 24.21 24.47 -6.54
N ASP A 130 22.90 24.73 -6.35
CA ASP A 130 22.23 25.98 -6.72
C ASP A 130 22.48 26.37 -8.21
N LEU A 131 22.57 25.37 -9.11
CA LEU A 131 22.73 25.53 -10.56
C LEU A 131 21.42 25.44 -11.34
N TRP A 132 20.32 25.06 -10.69
CA TRP A 132 18.98 25.06 -11.30
C TRP A 132 18.48 26.49 -11.55
N ASP A 133 18.20 26.81 -12.82
CA ASP A 133 17.72 28.11 -13.31
C ASP A 133 16.20 28.11 -13.61
N GLY A 134 15.52 26.95 -13.53
CA GLY A 134 14.09 26.80 -13.76
C GLY A 134 13.21 27.25 -12.58
N SER A 135 11.89 27.16 -12.74
CA SER A 135 10.99 27.42 -11.62
C SER A 135 11.01 26.24 -10.63
N PRO A 136 10.67 26.45 -9.34
CA PRO A 136 10.53 25.36 -8.39
C PRO A 136 9.37 24.41 -8.71
N GLU A 137 8.37 24.90 -9.43
CA GLU A 137 7.21 24.10 -9.86
C GLU A 137 7.64 23.15 -10.98
N ASP A 138 8.40 23.64 -11.95
CA ASP A 138 8.98 22.81 -13.00
C ASP A 138 9.95 21.76 -12.42
N TYR A 139 10.78 22.15 -11.44
CA TYR A 139 11.67 21.20 -10.76
C TYR A 139 10.90 20.10 -10.05
N ALA A 140 9.86 20.46 -9.27
CA ALA A 140 9.05 19.49 -8.55
C ALA A 140 8.36 18.52 -9.51
N HIS A 141 7.78 19.03 -10.60
CA HIS A 141 7.11 18.22 -11.60
C HIS A 141 8.07 17.27 -12.32
N CYS A 142 9.24 17.77 -12.75
CA CYS A 142 10.25 16.91 -13.39
C CYS A 142 10.77 15.82 -12.43
N MET A 143 10.91 16.13 -11.14
CA MET A 143 11.31 15.13 -10.15
C MET A 143 10.21 14.11 -9.88
N GLU A 144 8.94 14.52 -9.90
CA GLU A 144 7.76 13.64 -9.74
C GLU A 144 7.66 12.70 -10.94
N ASP A 145 7.56 13.21 -12.18
CA ASP A 145 7.43 12.38 -13.40
C ASP A 145 8.54 11.32 -13.54
N LEU A 146 9.78 11.67 -13.16
CA LEU A 146 10.92 10.76 -13.23
C LEU A 146 10.99 9.79 -12.05
N SER A 147 10.51 10.19 -10.87
CA SER A 147 10.39 9.29 -9.71
C SER A 147 9.28 8.28 -9.93
N ASP A 148 8.13 8.70 -10.45
CA ASP A 148 6.98 7.84 -10.76
C ASP A 148 7.38 6.71 -11.71
N PHE A 149 8.18 7.00 -12.75
CA PHE A 149 8.72 5.96 -13.63
C PHE A 149 9.57 4.90 -12.89
N LEU A 150 10.36 5.30 -11.89
CA LEU A 150 11.23 4.39 -11.13
C LEU A 150 10.49 3.63 -10.02
N GLU A 151 9.41 4.20 -9.51
CA GLU A 151 8.56 3.57 -8.51
C GLU A 151 7.73 2.44 -9.13
N GLY A 152 7.82 2.27 -10.46
CA GLY A 152 6.99 1.36 -11.24
C GLY A 152 5.60 1.98 -11.41
N ASP A 153 4.78 1.41 -12.29
CA ASP A 153 3.34 1.57 -12.09
C ASP A 153 3.06 1.04 -10.68
N GLU A 154 2.82 1.94 -9.71
CA GLU A 154 2.18 1.54 -8.46
C GLU A 154 0.97 0.73 -8.94
N PRO A 155 0.86 -0.58 -8.63
CA PRO A 155 -0.23 -1.38 -9.15
C PRO A 155 -1.49 -0.59 -8.85
N ASP A 156 -2.33 -0.29 -9.84
CA ASP A 156 -3.54 0.52 -9.66
C ASP A 156 -4.39 -0.14 -8.58
N MET A 157 -4.15 0.24 -7.33
CA MET A 157 -4.79 -0.34 -6.17
C MET A 157 -6.17 0.27 -6.16
N LEU A 158 -7.18 -0.58 -6.21
CA LEU A 158 -8.55 -0.12 -6.08
C LEU A 158 -8.73 0.39 -4.64
N ASP A 159 -9.33 1.55 -4.52
CA ASP A 159 -9.91 2.04 -3.27
C ASP A 159 -11.39 1.63 -3.21
N ALA A 160 -11.96 1.58 -1.99
CA ALA A 160 -13.39 1.31 -1.83
C ALA A 160 -14.27 2.35 -2.55
N ASP A 161 -13.79 3.59 -2.65
CA ASP A 161 -14.47 4.70 -3.35
C ASP A 161 -14.52 4.50 -4.88
N ASP A 162 -13.71 3.60 -5.44
CA ASP A 162 -13.70 3.29 -6.89
C ASP A 162 -14.79 2.27 -7.28
N ILE A 163 -15.49 1.68 -6.32
CA ILE A 163 -16.48 0.62 -6.56
C ILE A 163 -17.88 1.18 -6.77
N ASP A 164 -18.38 1.05 -8.00
CA ASP A 164 -19.77 1.30 -8.34
C ASP A 164 -20.68 0.15 -7.87
N LEU A 165 -21.44 0.39 -6.80
CA LEU A 165 -22.38 -0.61 -6.29
C LEU A 165 -23.61 -0.79 -7.21
N PRO A 166 -24.05 -2.04 -7.44
CA PRO A 166 -25.30 -2.31 -8.15
C PRO A 166 -26.52 -1.87 -7.32
N ASP A 167 -27.63 -1.57 -7.99
CA ASP A 167 -28.92 -1.33 -7.32
C ASP A 167 -29.46 -2.64 -6.72
N VAL A 168 -29.29 -2.81 -5.40
CA VAL A 168 -29.70 -4.00 -4.64
C VAL A 168 -30.77 -3.60 -3.64
N SER A 169 -31.93 -4.25 -3.69
CA SER A 169 -32.94 -4.04 -2.66
C SER A 169 -32.56 -4.72 -1.34
N LEU A 170 -32.96 -4.12 -0.22
CA LEU A 170 -32.76 -4.69 1.13
C LEU A 170 -33.22 -6.15 1.26
N ALA A 171 -34.28 -6.52 0.54
CA ALA A 171 -34.79 -7.90 0.56
C ALA A 171 -33.87 -8.89 -0.16
N GLN A 172 -33.21 -8.46 -1.25
CA GLN A 172 -32.25 -9.29 -1.97
C GLN A 172 -30.96 -9.46 -1.17
N GLU A 173 -30.48 -8.37 -0.58
CA GLU A 173 -29.32 -8.39 0.31
C GLU A 173 -29.57 -9.28 1.52
N LEU A 174 -30.67 -9.09 2.25
CA LEU A 174 -31.01 -9.92 3.40
C LEU A 174 -31.13 -11.40 3.04
N ALA A 175 -31.74 -11.72 1.89
CA ALA A 175 -31.87 -13.09 1.43
C ALA A 175 -30.51 -13.72 1.11
N ALA A 176 -29.59 -12.95 0.51
CA ALA A 176 -28.23 -13.41 0.22
C ALA A 176 -27.42 -13.62 1.50
N ILE A 177 -27.44 -12.66 2.42
CA ILE A 177 -26.73 -12.78 3.71
C ILE A 177 -27.28 -13.94 4.53
N SER A 178 -28.60 -14.13 4.53
CA SER A 178 -29.23 -15.25 5.26
C SER A 178 -28.83 -16.63 4.72
N ALA A 179 -28.31 -16.71 3.50
CA ALA A 179 -27.80 -17.93 2.91
C ALA A 179 -26.33 -18.22 3.25
N LEU A 180 -25.62 -17.24 3.83
CA LEU A 180 -24.23 -17.41 4.24
C LEU A 180 -24.11 -18.37 5.45
N PRO A 181 -23.05 -19.19 5.53
CA PRO A 181 -22.76 -20.05 6.67
C PRO A 181 -22.46 -19.26 7.96
N LEU A 182 -22.15 -17.96 7.85
CA LEU A 182 -21.85 -17.06 8.97
C LEU A 182 -22.97 -17.05 10.02
N LEU A 183 -24.23 -16.79 9.62
CA LEU A 183 -25.31 -16.59 10.59
C LEU A 183 -25.61 -17.83 11.45
N PRO A 184 -25.75 -19.04 10.89
CA PRO A 184 -25.87 -20.26 11.69
C PRO A 184 -24.65 -20.50 12.59
N ALA A 185 -23.43 -20.22 12.11
CA ALA A 185 -22.22 -20.40 12.91
C ALA A 185 -22.19 -19.45 14.12
N LEU A 186 -22.63 -18.20 13.96
CA LEU A 186 -22.74 -17.23 15.05
C LEU A 186 -23.84 -17.65 16.07
N ASP A 187 -24.96 -18.20 15.60
CA ASP A 187 -26.00 -18.73 16.51
C ASP A 187 -25.43 -19.88 17.37
N ASP A 188 -24.71 -20.80 16.74
CA ASP A 188 -24.09 -21.94 17.40
C ASP A 188 -23.03 -21.49 18.42
N ILE A 189 -22.24 -20.46 18.09
CA ILE A 189 -21.29 -19.84 19.01
C ILE A 189 -22.01 -19.26 20.23
N VAL A 190 -23.04 -18.44 20.03
CA VAL A 190 -23.82 -17.82 21.12
C VAL A 190 -24.46 -18.89 22.01
N ALA A 191 -25.04 -19.93 21.41
CA ALA A 191 -25.62 -21.05 22.14
C ALA A 191 -24.56 -21.82 22.96
N ARG A 192 -23.36 -22.01 22.41
CA ARG A 192 -22.27 -22.73 23.05
C ARG A 192 -21.69 -22.00 24.26
N VAL A 193 -21.69 -20.67 24.26
CA VAL A 193 -21.21 -19.87 25.40
C VAL A 193 -22.28 -19.58 26.45
N ALA A 194 -23.54 -19.99 26.24
CA ALA A 194 -24.68 -19.62 27.08
C ALA A 194 -24.47 -19.89 28.58
N ASP A 195 -23.88 -21.02 28.95
CA ASP A 195 -23.59 -21.40 30.34
C ASP A 195 -22.20 -20.91 30.82
N GLY A 196 -21.41 -20.32 29.93
CA GLY A 196 -20.00 -19.99 30.11
C GLY A 196 -19.10 -21.08 29.55
N LEU A 197 -18.24 -20.71 28.59
CA LEU A 197 -17.24 -21.59 27.99
C LEU A 197 -15.84 -21.11 28.41
N ALA A 198 -15.02 -21.97 28.99
CA ALA A 198 -13.63 -21.60 29.26
C ALA A 198 -12.86 -21.40 27.95
N VAL A 199 -12.08 -20.31 27.84
CA VAL A 199 -11.26 -20.04 26.64
C VAL A 199 -10.27 -21.20 26.45
N GLY A 200 -9.70 -21.72 27.55
CA GLY A 200 -8.90 -22.96 27.62
C GLY A 200 -9.44 -24.19 26.87
N ASP A 201 -10.76 -24.32 26.72
CA ASP A 201 -11.42 -25.53 26.23
C ASP A 201 -11.76 -25.49 24.73
N ASN A 202 -11.47 -24.38 24.03
CA ASN A 202 -11.76 -24.22 22.61
C ASN A 202 -10.60 -23.54 21.88
N ALA A 203 -9.94 -24.29 20.97
CA ALA A 203 -8.77 -23.81 20.24
C ALA A 203 -9.06 -22.63 19.31
N ASP A 204 -10.24 -22.56 18.70
CA ASP A 204 -10.61 -21.46 17.80
C ASP A 204 -10.92 -20.19 18.58
N LEU A 205 -11.55 -20.32 19.76
CA LEU A 205 -11.72 -19.21 20.70
C LEU A 205 -10.38 -18.72 21.26
N GLN A 206 -9.45 -19.61 21.61
CA GLN A 206 -8.09 -19.21 22.04
C GLN A 206 -7.37 -18.39 20.99
N ARG A 207 -7.51 -18.80 19.73
CA ARG A 207 -6.93 -18.09 18.59
C ARG A 207 -7.57 -16.72 18.42
N ALA A 208 -8.90 -16.64 18.48
CA ALA A 208 -9.63 -15.37 18.36
C ALA A 208 -9.29 -14.36 19.47
N VAL A 209 -8.96 -14.83 20.68
CA VAL A 209 -8.54 -13.98 21.81
C VAL A 209 -7.05 -13.60 21.73
N GLY A 210 -6.31 -14.06 20.71
CA GLY A 210 -4.89 -13.72 20.52
C GLY A 210 -3.93 -14.41 21.50
N SER A 211 -4.38 -15.46 22.21
CA SER A 211 -3.58 -16.11 23.28
C SER A 211 -2.64 -17.23 22.78
N ALA A 212 -2.62 -17.52 21.48
CA ALA A 212 -1.77 -18.56 20.89
C ALA A 212 -0.97 -18.02 19.70
N PRO A 213 0.36 -18.24 19.64
CA PRO A 213 1.14 -17.95 18.44
C PRO A 213 0.57 -18.76 17.27
N LEU A 214 0.32 -18.10 16.14
CA LEU A 214 -0.10 -18.74 14.91
C LEU A 214 1.05 -19.63 14.40
N ASP A 215 0.86 -20.94 14.47
CA ASP A 215 1.73 -21.89 13.81
C ASP A 215 1.33 -21.95 12.32
N PRO A 216 2.22 -21.62 11.37
CA PRO A 216 1.92 -21.75 9.94
C PRO A 216 1.58 -23.20 9.53
N ALA A 217 2.01 -24.21 10.29
CA ALA A 217 1.56 -25.60 10.09
C ALA A 217 0.10 -25.86 10.54
N ARG A 218 -0.55 -24.85 11.13
CA ARG A 218 -1.95 -24.86 11.61
C ARG A 218 -2.83 -23.84 10.89
N LEU A 219 -2.43 -23.40 9.69
CA LEU A 219 -3.26 -22.65 8.74
C LEU A 219 -4.51 -23.42 8.24
N ASP A 220 -4.71 -24.64 8.74
CA ASP A 220 -5.92 -25.44 8.54
C ASP A 220 -7.10 -25.00 9.43
N ALA A 221 -6.97 -23.88 10.14
CA ALA A 221 -8.09 -23.27 10.83
C ALA A 221 -9.00 -22.63 9.78
N GLY A 222 -9.99 -23.39 9.29
CA GLY A 222 -11.04 -22.87 8.41
C GLY A 222 -11.82 -21.72 9.08
N ALA A 223 -12.86 -21.22 8.40
CA ALA A 223 -13.66 -20.05 8.78
C ALA A 223 -14.19 -20.01 10.24
N ALA A 224 -14.13 -21.11 10.98
CA ALA A 224 -14.50 -21.19 12.39
C ALA A 224 -13.78 -20.18 13.29
N ALA A 225 -12.47 -19.97 13.12
CA ALA A 225 -11.74 -18.99 13.92
C ALA A 225 -12.19 -17.54 13.61
N ASP A 226 -12.43 -17.24 12.34
CA ASP A 226 -12.93 -15.93 11.89
C ASP A 226 -14.33 -15.65 12.47
N TYR A 227 -15.20 -16.68 12.57
CA TYR A 227 -16.51 -16.54 13.22
C TYR A 227 -16.40 -16.22 14.72
N TRP A 228 -15.43 -16.82 15.44
CA TRP A 228 -15.18 -16.47 16.84
C TRP A 228 -14.68 -15.03 17.00
N SER A 229 -13.73 -14.60 16.16
CA SER A 229 -13.24 -13.21 16.16
C SER A 229 -14.36 -12.22 15.87
N THR A 230 -15.22 -12.54 14.90
CA THR A 230 -16.41 -11.74 14.56
C THR A 230 -17.37 -11.66 15.73
N ALA A 231 -17.66 -12.79 16.40
CA ALA A 231 -18.55 -12.80 17.55
C ALA A 231 -18.04 -11.95 18.72
N ILE A 232 -16.72 -11.85 18.92
CA ILE A 232 -16.11 -10.97 19.92
C ILE A 232 -16.24 -9.51 19.48
N ALA A 233 -15.84 -9.18 18.26
CA ALA A 233 -15.83 -7.82 17.74
C ALA A 233 -17.23 -7.19 17.68
N THR A 234 -18.24 -8.00 17.38
CA THR A 234 -19.65 -7.60 17.31
C THR A 234 -20.37 -7.65 18.68
N GLU A 235 -19.65 -7.95 19.76
CA GLU A 235 -20.19 -8.13 21.12
C GLU A 235 -21.35 -9.15 21.22
N LEU A 236 -21.39 -10.11 20.31
CA LEU A 236 -22.27 -11.29 20.42
C LEU A 236 -21.81 -12.19 21.57
N ILE A 237 -20.50 -12.22 21.81
CA ILE A 237 -19.88 -12.83 22.97
C ILE A 237 -18.94 -11.84 23.66
N ARG A 238 -18.73 -12.03 24.96
CA ARG A 238 -17.76 -11.27 25.76
C ARG A 238 -16.86 -12.22 26.55
N ILE A 239 -15.63 -11.79 26.80
CA ILE A 239 -14.64 -12.55 27.56
C ILE A 239 -14.56 -11.99 28.99
N ASP A 240 -15.13 -12.71 29.94
CA ASP A 240 -15.11 -12.37 31.38
C ASP A 240 -13.98 -13.18 32.06
N GLY A 241 -12.76 -12.63 32.07
CA GLY A 241 -11.57 -13.34 32.55
C GLY A 241 -11.16 -14.45 31.58
N ASP A 242 -11.26 -15.71 31.99
CA ASP A 242 -10.94 -16.89 31.15
C ASP A 242 -12.21 -17.62 30.66
N THR A 243 -13.35 -16.93 30.65
CA THR A 243 -14.65 -17.51 30.30
C THR A 243 -15.40 -16.64 29.31
N ALA A 244 -15.73 -17.20 28.15
CA ALA A 244 -16.63 -16.59 27.17
C ALA A 244 -18.10 -16.77 27.59
N ARG A 245 -18.89 -15.70 27.45
CA ARG A 245 -20.33 -15.65 27.75
C ARG A 245 -21.07 -14.87 26.66
N PRO A 246 -22.41 -14.97 26.55
CA PRO A 246 -23.18 -14.12 25.66
C PRO A 246 -22.94 -12.64 25.99
N GLY A 247 -22.71 -11.83 24.95
CA GLY A 247 -22.56 -10.39 25.06
C GLY A 247 -23.90 -9.66 24.91
N ASP A 248 -23.84 -8.34 24.85
CA ASP A 248 -25.03 -7.49 24.87
C ASP A 248 -25.83 -7.59 23.56
N ASN A 249 -25.14 -7.85 22.44
CA ASN A 249 -25.76 -7.96 21.11
C ASN A 249 -26.31 -9.36 20.78
N ALA A 250 -26.11 -10.36 21.65
CA ALA A 250 -26.56 -11.74 21.41
C ALA A 250 -28.06 -11.85 21.10
N HIS A 251 -28.89 -10.97 21.66
CA HIS A 251 -30.34 -10.95 21.44
C HIS A 251 -30.73 -10.36 20.08
N SER A 252 -29.92 -9.43 19.55
CA SER A 252 -30.17 -8.77 18.26
C SER A 252 -30.02 -9.73 17.08
N LEU A 253 -29.07 -10.67 17.18
CA LEU A 253 -28.86 -11.73 16.20
C LEU A 253 -30.12 -12.56 15.95
N ALA A 254 -30.87 -12.90 17.02
CA ALA A 254 -32.10 -13.68 16.94
C ALA A 254 -33.24 -12.94 16.21
N GLY A 255 -33.22 -11.60 16.21
CA GLY A 255 -34.21 -10.77 15.52
C GLY A 255 -34.04 -10.71 14.01
N ARG A 256 -32.85 -11.04 13.49
CA ARG A 256 -32.50 -10.97 12.05
C ARG A 256 -32.90 -9.65 11.39
N GLY A 257 -32.71 -8.54 12.10
CA GLY A 257 -32.89 -7.20 11.52
C GLY A 257 -31.92 -6.99 10.36
N ALA A 258 -32.38 -6.38 9.27
CA ALA A 258 -31.56 -6.27 8.06
C ALA A 258 -30.28 -5.46 8.27
N GLU A 259 -30.37 -4.34 9.00
CA GLU A 259 -29.22 -3.52 9.40
C GLU A 259 -28.22 -4.32 10.25
N THR A 260 -28.69 -5.00 11.30
CA THR A 260 -27.84 -5.87 12.13
C THR A 260 -27.14 -6.97 11.31
N VAL A 261 -27.87 -7.60 10.40
CA VAL A 261 -27.32 -8.72 9.60
C VAL A 261 -26.33 -8.22 8.54
N HIS A 262 -26.55 -7.03 7.99
CA HIS A 262 -25.60 -6.31 7.14
C HIS A 262 -24.32 -5.96 7.91
N GLU A 263 -24.44 -5.30 9.06
CA GLU A 263 -23.31 -4.92 9.92
C GLU A 263 -22.49 -6.14 10.35
N LEU A 264 -23.14 -7.27 10.64
CA LEU A 264 -22.44 -8.51 10.98
C LEU A 264 -21.56 -9.03 9.84
N VAL A 265 -21.99 -8.89 8.58
CA VAL A 265 -21.18 -9.30 7.41
C VAL A 265 -20.06 -8.30 7.17
N ALA A 266 -20.34 -7.01 7.21
CA ALA A 266 -19.33 -5.97 7.08
C ALA A 266 -18.23 -6.15 8.13
N GLU A 267 -18.62 -6.33 9.40
CA GLU A 267 -17.69 -6.55 10.49
C GLU A 267 -16.93 -7.88 10.37
N HIS A 268 -17.57 -8.94 9.88
CA HIS A 268 -16.89 -10.21 9.58
C HIS A 268 -15.78 -10.02 8.54
N VAL A 269 -16.06 -9.27 7.48
CA VAL A 269 -15.08 -8.92 6.44
C VAL A 269 -13.99 -8.01 6.98
N ARG A 270 -14.33 -7.00 7.78
CA ARG A 270 -13.37 -6.07 8.38
C ARG A 270 -12.39 -6.77 9.31
N VAL A 271 -12.91 -7.57 10.25
CA VAL A 271 -12.10 -8.27 11.27
C VAL A 271 -11.17 -9.28 10.62
N GLN A 272 -11.65 -10.04 9.64
CA GLN A 272 -10.80 -11.05 9.01
C GLN A 272 -9.66 -10.41 8.21
N LEU A 273 -9.89 -9.26 7.58
CA LEU A 273 -8.91 -8.55 6.74
C LEU A 273 -8.05 -7.54 7.50
N SER A 274 -8.25 -7.36 8.80
CA SER A 274 -7.45 -6.44 9.60
C SER A 274 -6.27 -7.13 10.26
N GLY A 275 -5.17 -6.39 10.38
CA GLY A 275 -3.96 -6.79 11.10
C GLY A 275 -3.97 -6.34 12.56
N ASP A 276 -2.99 -6.83 13.32
CA ASP A 276 -2.70 -6.35 14.67
C ASP A 276 -1.64 -5.25 14.59
N ALA A 277 -1.94 -4.09 15.15
CA ALA A 277 -1.01 -2.95 15.18
C ALA A 277 0.11 -3.13 16.22
N ASP A 278 -0.17 -3.87 17.30
CA ASP A 278 0.75 -4.07 18.42
C ASP A 278 1.81 -5.14 18.10
N ASP A 279 1.49 -6.07 17.18
CA ASP A 279 2.39 -7.11 16.68
C ASP A 279 2.18 -7.35 15.15
N PRO A 280 2.75 -6.48 14.30
CA PRO A 280 2.53 -6.53 12.86
C PRO A 280 3.28 -7.70 12.21
N ASP A 281 2.53 -8.77 11.88
CA ASP A 281 2.97 -9.86 11.01
C ASP A 281 2.88 -9.42 9.54
N VAL A 282 4.03 -9.08 8.94
CA VAL A 282 4.13 -8.53 7.58
C VAL A 282 3.52 -9.46 6.53
N SER A 283 3.80 -10.77 6.58
CA SER A 283 3.20 -11.73 5.64
C SER A 283 1.68 -11.77 5.73
N ARG A 284 1.14 -11.71 6.95
CA ARG A 284 -0.32 -11.66 7.17
C ARG A 284 -0.91 -10.35 6.64
N SER A 285 -0.26 -9.22 6.89
CA SER A 285 -0.71 -7.93 6.39
C SER A 285 -0.71 -7.87 4.87
N LEU A 286 0.33 -8.40 4.22
CA LEU A 286 0.40 -8.51 2.76
C LEU A 286 -0.70 -9.43 2.20
N ALA A 287 -0.94 -10.58 2.84
CA ALA A 287 -2.03 -11.47 2.45
C ALA A 287 -3.41 -10.82 2.59
N ASN A 288 -3.62 -10.03 3.64
CA ASN A 288 -4.84 -9.26 3.86
C ASN A 288 -5.02 -8.16 2.79
N THR A 289 -3.95 -7.42 2.46
CA THR A 289 -3.96 -6.42 1.38
C THR A 289 -4.31 -7.07 0.05
N PHE A 290 -3.72 -8.22 -0.27
CA PHE A 290 -4.05 -8.97 -1.49
C PHE A 290 -5.53 -9.37 -1.53
N ALA A 291 -6.08 -9.83 -0.40
CA ALA A 291 -7.48 -10.20 -0.32
C ALA A 291 -8.44 -9.01 -0.42
N VAL A 292 -8.08 -7.85 0.14
CA VAL A 292 -8.80 -6.58 -0.07
C VAL A 292 -8.86 -6.26 -1.56
N GLN A 293 -7.72 -6.25 -2.24
CA GLN A 293 -7.67 -5.97 -3.68
C GLN A 293 -8.43 -7.00 -4.52
N THR A 294 -8.34 -8.28 -4.14
CA THR A 294 -9.13 -9.34 -4.78
C THR A 294 -10.63 -9.10 -4.64
N LEU A 295 -11.09 -8.70 -3.45
CA LEU A 295 -12.52 -8.41 -3.21
C LEU A 295 -12.98 -7.18 -3.99
N LEU A 296 -12.19 -6.10 -4.02
CA LEU A 296 -12.49 -4.88 -4.77
C LEU A 296 -12.55 -5.18 -6.28
N ALA A 297 -11.55 -5.86 -6.84
CA ALA A 297 -11.55 -6.27 -8.25
C ALA A 297 -12.72 -7.21 -8.57
N ALA A 298 -13.07 -8.13 -7.66
CA ALA A 298 -14.21 -9.03 -7.81
C ALA A 298 -15.59 -8.32 -7.78
N MET A 299 -15.60 -7.01 -7.53
CA MET A 299 -16.78 -6.13 -7.63
C MET A 299 -16.80 -5.27 -8.91
N THR A 300 -15.73 -5.26 -9.71
CA THR A 300 -15.67 -4.53 -10.98
C THR A 300 -16.01 -5.43 -12.18
N ASP A 301 -15.90 -4.89 -13.39
CA ASP A 301 -16.00 -5.66 -14.64
C ASP A 301 -14.71 -6.45 -14.96
N GLU A 302 -13.59 -6.10 -14.32
CA GLU A 302 -12.28 -6.74 -14.48
C GLU A 302 -12.05 -7.74 -13.35
N LEU A 303 -12.75 -8.88 -13.46
CA LEU A 303 -12.75 -9.90 -12.41
C LEU A 303 -11.35 -10.55 -12.25
N PRO A 304 -10.88 -10.74 -11.00
CA PRO A 304 -9.58 -11.36 -10.76
C PRO A 304 -9.61 -12.85 -11.08
N ILE A 305 -8.48 -13.35 -11.56
CA ILE A 305 -8.28 -14.77 -11.87
C ILE A 305 -8.16 -15.56 -10.56
N ASN A 306 -8.80 -16.72 -10.51
CA ASN A 306 -8.64 -17.67 -9.42
C ASN A 306 -7.31 -18.43 -9.60
N ASN A 307 -6.28 -18.07 -8.85
CA ASN A 307 -4.95 -18.71 -8.91
C ASN A 307 -4.87 -20.06 -8.17
N GLU A 308 -5.99 -20.79 -8.09
CA GLU A 308 -6.03 -22.06 -7.38
C GLU A 308 -5.16 -23.11 -8.09
N GLY A 309 -4.15 -23.60 -7.37
CA GLY A 309 -3.22 -24.60 -7.90
C GLY A 309 -1.93 -24.02 -8.49
N GLU A 310 -1.65 -22.74 -8.25
CA GLU A 310 -0.35 -22.12 -8.52
C GLU A 310 0.78 -22.91 -7.83
N ASP A 311 1.88 -23.13 -8.55
CA ASP A 311 3.02 -23.92 -8.06
C ASP A 311 4.03 -23.01 -7.35
N TYR A 312 3.96 -23.00 -6.03
CA TYR A 312 4.90 -22.25 -5.18
C TYR A 312 6.17 -23.05 -4.81
N ALA A 313 6.48 -24.16 -5.50
CA ALA A 313 7.61 -25.03 -5.16
C ALA A 313 8.99 -24.34 -5.21
N GLU A 314 9.10 -23.22 -5.92
CA GLU A 314 10.34 -22.44 -6.03
C GLU A 314 10.46 -21.35 -4.94
N LEU A 315 9.40 -21.11 -4.16
CA LEU A 315 9.42 -20.13 -3.06
C LEU A 315 9.94 -20.75 -1.77
N GLU A 316 10.70 -19.97 -1.00
CA GLU A 316 11.21 -20.37 0.32
C GLU A 316 10.97 -19.28 1.37
N GLY A 317 11.05 -19.64 2.65
CA GLY A 317 11.01 -18.67 3.75
C GLY A 317 9.71 -17.87 3.84
N GLU A 318 9.85 -16.55 3.95
CA GLU A 318 8.72 -15.62 4.16
C GLU A 318 7.87 -15.44 2.89
N ASP A 319 8.46 -15.62 1.70
CA ASP A 319 7.73 -15.52 0.43
C ASP A 319 6.77 -16.70 0.27
N LEU A 320 7.23 -17.92 0.56
CA LEU A 320 6.39 -19.12 0.58
C LEU A 320 5.25 -18.99 1.61
N ARG A 321 5.56 -18.46 2.79
CA ARG A 321 4.57 -18.22 3.84
C ARG A 321 3.51 -17.21 3.39
N THR A 322 3.92 -16.11 2.79
CA THR A 322 3.01 -15.06 2.29
C THR A 322 2.09 -15.62 1.21
N ALA A 323 2.66 -16.36 0.24
CA ALA A 323 1.88 -17.03 -0.79
C ALA A 323 0.84 -18.00 -0.20
N GLN A 324 1.22 -18.84 0.76
CA GLN A 324 0.30 -19.76 1.44
C GLN A 324 -0.81 -19.04 2.21
N LEU A 325 -0.51 -17.89 2.82
CA LEU A 325 -1.50 -17.06 3.52
C LEU A 325 -2.50 -16.42 2.56
N ILE A 326 -2.03 -15.93 1.40
CA ILE A 326 -2.89 -15.43 0.33
C ILE A 326 -3.86 -16.53 -0.12
N ASP A 327 -3.31 -17.72 -0.41
CA ASP A 327 -4.05 -18.87 -0.89
C ASP A 327 -5.12 -19.32 0.11
N HIS A 328 -4.74 -19.41 1.38
CA HIS A 328 -5.64 -19.69 2.48
C HIS A 328 -6.75 -18.64 2.59
N ARG A 329 -6.41 -17.35 2.49
CA ARG A 329 -7.36 -16.26 2.63
C ARG A 329 -8.42 -16.28 1.54
N VAL A 330 -8.00 -16.39 0.28
CA VAL A 330 -8.91 -16.47 -0.87
C VAL A 330 -9.81 -17.71 -0.75
N ARG A 331 -9.23 -18.86 -0.38
CA ARG A 331 -10.01 -20.09 -0.15
C ARG A 331 -11.05 -19.92 0.96
N SER A 332 -10.69 -19.32 2.08
CA SER A 332 -11.62 -19.06 3.21
C SER A 332 -12.79 -18.17 2.76
N LEU A 333 -12.52 -17.08 2.03
CA LEU A 333 -13.58 -16.21 1.48
C LEU A 333 -14.54 -16.94 0.54
N ILE A 334 -14.03 -17.92 -0.22
CA ILE A 334 -14.84 -18.77 -1.10
C ILE A 334 -15.70 -19.76 -0.29
N GLU A 335 -15.11 -20.42 0.72
CA GLU A 335 -15.83 -21.34 1.61
C GLU A 335 -16.94 -20.64 2.41
N GLN A 336 -16.71 -19.37 2.78
CA GLN A 336 -17.68 -18.52 3.44
C GLN A 336 -18.79 -18.02 2.49
N GLY A 337 -18.62 -18.15 1.18
CA GLY A 337 -19.56 -17.64 0.17
C GLY A 337 -19.50 -16.12 -0.04
N ILE A 338 -18.50 -15.44 0.51
CA ILE A 338 -18.21 -14.02 0.27
C ILE A 338 -17.66 -13.83 -1.15
N LEU A 339 -16.76 -14.72 -1.57
CA LEU A 339 -16.33 -14.87 -2.96
C LEU A 339 -16.98 -16.11 -3.57
N VAL A 340 -17.27 -16.05 -4.87
CA VAL A 340 -17.73 -17.20 -5.66
C VAL A 340 -16.87 -17.37 -6.89
N ARG A 341 -16.70 -18.63 -7.29
CA ARG A 341 -15.99 -18.99 -8.52
C ARG A 341 -16.95 -18.99 -9.69
N ILE A 342 -16.59 -18.30 -10.76
CA ILE A 342 -17.28 -18.31 -12.04
C ILE A 342 -16.24 -18.72 -13.08
N GLU A 343 -16.21 -20.02 -13.41
CA GLU A 343 -15.15 -20.59 -14.25
C GLU A 343 -13.76 -20.32 -13.63
N GLU A 344 -12.90 -19.57 -14.32
CA GLU A 344 -11.53 -19.26 -13.91
C GLU A 344 -11.42 -17.92 -13.14
N VAL A 345 -12.52 -17.20 -12.91
CA VAL A 345 -12.52 -15.89 -12.24
C VAL A 345 -13.29 -15.92 -10.92
N LEU A 346 -12.98 -14.94 -10.07
CA LEU A 346 -13.62 -14.73 -8.78
C LEU A 346 -14.55 -13.52 -8.85
N ALA A 347 -15.71 -13.62 -8.20
CA ALA A 347 -16.67 -12.52 -8.10
C ALA A 347 -17.26 -12.45 -6.69
N VAL A 348 -17.54 -11.23 -6.22
CA VAL A 348 -18.43 -11.03 -5.06
C VAL A 348 -19.87 -11.04 -5.58
N PRO A 349 -20.77 -11.91 -5.06
CA PRO A 349 -22.16 -11.92 -5.45
C PRO A 349 -22.80 -10.54 -5.34
N HIS A 350 -23.49 -10.07 -6.39
CA HIS A 350 -24.03 -8.70 -6.46
C HIS A 350 -24.80 -8.28 -5.20
N ALA A 351 -25.62 -9.17 -4.65
CA ALA A 351 -26.44 -8.88 -3.48
C ALA A 351 -25.66 -8.77 -2.15
N LEU A 352 -24.40 -9.21 -2.11
CA LEU A 352 -23.51 -9.09 -0.94
C LEU A 352 -22.56 -7.89 -1.03
N ARG A 353 -22.37 -7.32 -2.23
CA ARG A 353 -21.40 -6.25 -2.47
C ARG A 353 -21.53 -5.06 -1.51
N PRO A 354 -22.74 -4.58 -1.13
CA PRO A 354 -22.84 -3.47 -0.17
C PRO A 354 -22.18 -3.79 1.17
N ALA A 355 -22.57 -4.89 1.84
CA ALA A 355 -21.99 -5.28 3.12
C ALA A 355 -20.49 -5.64 3.02
N VAL A 356 -20.07 -6.26 1.92
CA VAL A 356 -18.65 -6.60 1.70
C VAL A 356 -17.82 -5.34 1.50
N LEU A 357 -18.31 -4.36 0.73
CA LEU A 357 -17.61 -3.10 0.49
C LEU A 357 -17.46 -2.29 1.77
N ASP A 358 -18.51 -2.20 2.59
CA ASP A 358 -18.45 -1.50 3.89
C ASP A 358 -17.39 -2.14 4.82
N GLY A 359 -17.33 -3.47 4.85
CA GLY A 359 -16.30 -4.18 5.59
C GLY A 359 -14.87 -3.98 5.06
N VAL A 360 -14.71 -3.91 3.74
CA VAL A 360 -13.41 -3.64 3.09
C VAL A 360 -12.96 -2.20 3.32
N ALA A 361 -13.87 -1.22 3.23
CA ALA A 361 -13.57 0.19 3.41
C ALA A 361 -13.01 0.51 4.81
N GLU A 362 -13.42 -0.25 5.82
CA GLU A 362 -12.94 -0.12 7.20
C GLU A 362 -11.82 -1.10 7.57
N ALA A 363 -11.44 -2.01 6.66
CA ALA A 363 -10.39 -2.98 6.92
C ALA A 363 -9.03 -2.29 7.00
N GLN A 364 -8.21 -2.71 7.96
CA GLN A 364 -6.87 -2.15 8.15
C GLN A 364 -5.84 -3.29 8.14
N PRO A 365 -5.33 -3.69 6.97
CA PRO A 365 -4.44 -4.85 6.84
C PRO A 365 -3.19 -4.79 7.72
N PHE A 366 -2.70 -3.59 8.02
CA PHE A 366 -1.54 -3.34 8.89
C PHE A 366 -1.90 -2.94 10.33
N GLY A 367 -3.19 -2.85 10.67
CA GLY A 367 -3.69 -2.39 11.97
C GLY A 367 -3.76 -0.85 12.11
N VAL A 368 -4.46 -0.39 13.15
CA VAL A 368 -4.54 1.03 13.52
C VAL A 368 -3.25 1.43 14.23
N ILE A 369 -2.41 2.27 13.63
CA ILE A 369 -1.34 2.93 14.39
C ILE A 369 -2.00 4.06 15.18
N ASP A 370 -2.19 3.88 16.49
CA ASP A 370 -2.64 4.98 17.35
C ASP A 370 -1.57 6.09 17.36
N GLU A 371 -1.77 7.13 16.54
CA GLU A 371 -0.94 8.33 16.50
C GLU A 371 -0.91 9.09 17.85
N GLU A 372 -1.76 8.73 18.83
CA GLU A 372 -1.79 9.34 20.17
C GLU A 372 -0.67 8.86 21.12
N SER A 373 0.15 7.88 20.75
CA SER A 373 1.22 7.34 21.62
C SER A 373 2.61 7.98 21.40
N GLN A 374 2.76 8.95 20.48
CA GLN A 374 4.03 9.65 20.25
C GLN A 374 4.22 10.97 21.03
N ASP A 375 3.24 11.41 21.81
CA ASP A 375 3.34 12.60 22.67
C ASP A 375 3.46 12.22 24.16
N ASP A 376 4.56 11.57 24.55
CA ASP A 376 4.99 11.55 25.96
C ASP A 376 6.38 12.20 26.13
N PRO A 377 6.45 13.52 26.41
CA PRO A 377 7.69 14.22 26.65
C PRO A 377 8.07 14.13 28.14
N LEU A 378 8.32 12.94 28.68
CA LEU A 378 8.77 12.80 30.08
C LEU A 378 9.74 11.64 30.31
N TYR A 379 11.02 11.86 29.96
CA TYR A 379 12.12 11.46 30.84
C TYR A 379 13.13 12.59 30.95
N GLY A 380 12.91 13.44 31.95
CA GLY A 380 13.84 14.46 32.39
C GLY A 380 15.06 13.86 33.10
N SER A 381 16.20 14.51 32.85
CA SER A 381 17.22 14.83 33.85
C SER A 381 17.62 13.73 34.84
N VAL A 382 18.69 12.99 34.51
CA VAL A 382 19.60 12.46 35.54
C VAL A 382 20.88 13.29 35.51
N GLY A 383 21.05 14.07 36.58
CA GLY A 383 22.19 14.96 36.80
C GLY A 383 23.49 14.24 37.15
N ASP A 384 24.57 14.97 36.88
CA ASP A 384 25.97 14.67 37.23
C ASP A 384 26.17 14.25 38.69
N PRO A 385 26.99 13.22 38.97
CA PRO A 385 27.46 12.93 40.30
C PRO A 385 28.89 13.47 40.49
N ALA A 386 29.03 14.64 41.10
CA ALA A 386 30.24 15.00 41.86
C ALA A 386 29.98 16.20 42.79
N SER A 387 29.88 15.93 44.09
CA SER A 387 30.64 16.63 45.14
C SER A 387 30.14 16.28 46.54
N SER A 388 31.09 15.77 47.32
CA SER A 388 31.21 15.75 48.80
C SER A 388 30.49 14.68 49.60
#